data_AF-A0A1D1Z9K6-F1
#
_entry.id   AF-A0A1D1Z9K6-F1
#
_cell.length_a   1.000
_cell.length_b   1.000
_cell.length_c   1.000
_cell.angle_alpha   90.00
_cell.angle_beta   90.00
_cell.angle_gamma   90.00
#
_symmetry.space_group_name_H-M   'P 1'
#
loop_
_entity.id
_entity.type
_entity.pdbx_description
1 polymer ?
#
loop_
_entity_poly.entity_id
_entity_poly.type
_entity_poly.pdbx_seq_one_letter_code
_entity_poly.pdbx_strand_id
1 'polypeptide(L)'
;PSKPRFTVVGAAVYDLNATTPGAAAISTSMQFTVVIRNPNDRSSVLYDRLAAYVVYRDQAITPPAPLAPLYQDEDSTVAVSPLLGGAFVPVSPEVAGGLVTDQAYGALGLRLVVMGRIKYKAGPFSSAWYGMFVRCDLLVGLRKGMYGQVPLLGAADCSVDT
;
A
#
# COMPACT_ATOMS: atom_id res chain seq x y z
N PRO A 1 15.09 -10.44 -16.78
CA PRO A 1 13.77 -10.48 -16.11
C PRO A 1 13.19 -9.06 -15.98
N SER A 2 11.95 -8.88 -16.41
CA SER A 2 11.17 -7.67 -16.24
C SER A 2 10.68 -7.55 -14.79
N LYS A 3 10.51 -6.33 -14.29
CA LYS A 3 9.99 -6.10 -12.94
C LYS A 3 8.53 -6.56 -12.85
N PRO A 4 8.09 -7.13 -11.72
CA PRO A 4 6.68 -7.36 -11.44
C PRO A 4 5.90 -6.05 -11.47
N ARG A 5 4.64 -6.12 -11.89
CA ARG A 5 3.71 -4.99 -11.89
C ARG A 5 2.80 -5.09 -10.68
N PHE A 6 2.62 -3.98 -9.98
CA PHE A 6 1.72 -3.85 -8.85
C PHE A 6 0.61 -2.88 -9.23
N THR A 7 -0.63 -3.24 -8.92
CA THR A 7 -1.81 -2.42 -9.16
C THR A 7 -2.75 -2.54 -7.97
N VAL A 8 -3.29 -1.42 -7.47
CA VAL A 8 -4.32 -1.47 -6.42
C VAL A 8 -5.67 -1.49 -7.09
N VAL A 9 -6.44 -2.56 -6.88
CA VAL A 9 -7.76 -2.75 -7.52
C VAL A 9 -8.92 -2.46 -6.58
N GLY A 10 -8.65 -2.33 -5.28
CA GLY A 10 -9.66 -2.01 -4.29
C GLY A 10 -9.06 -1.42 -3.02
N ALA A 11 -9.87 -0.64 -2.32
CA ALA A 11 -9.57 -0.14 -0.98
C ALA A 11 -10.84 -0.15 -0.14
N ALA A 12 -10.68 -0.43 1.15
CA ALA A 12 -11.72 -0.33 2.15
C ALA A 12 -11.16 0.41 3.36
N VAL A 13 -11.94 1.33 3.92
CA VAL A 13 -11.58 2.12 5.10
C VAL A 13 -12.54 1.75 6.22
N TYR A 14 -12.02 1.20 7.30
CA TYR A 14 -12.79 0.76 8.46
C TYR A 14 -12.82 1.78 9.58
N ASP A 15 -11.72 2.52 9.76
CA ASP A 15 -11.62 3.60 10.71
C ASP A 15 -10.71 4.70 10.16
N LEU A 16 -11.02 5.94 10.50
CA LEU A 16 -10.20 7.11 10.22
C LEU A 16 -10.55 8.20 11.23
N ASN A 17 -9.64 8.46 12.16
CA ASN A 17 -9.78 9.44 13.21
C ASN A 17 -8.48 10.23 13.38
N ALA A 18 -8.61 11.55 13.52
CA ALA A 18 -7.49 12.46 13.74
C ALA A 18 -7.74 13.31 14.97
N THR A 19 -6.75 13.42 15.85
CA THR A 19 -6.83 14.21 17.09
C THR A 19 -6.06 15.53 16.98
N THR A 20 -6.65 16.64 17.42
CA THR A 20 -6.05 17.99 17.56
C THR A 20 -6.72 18.76 18.71
N PRO A 21 -6.05 19.61 19.55
CA PRO A 21 -4.62 19.97 19.62
C PRO A 21 -3.87 19.46 20.88
N GLY A 22 -2.54 19.28 20.78
CA GLY A 22 -1.63 18.92 21.89
C GLY A 22 -0.78 17.67 21.64
N ALA A 23 -1.36 16.66 20.98
CA ALA A 23 -0.67 15.46 20.49
C ALA A 23 -1.37 15.01 19.19
N ALA A 24 -0.95 15.57 18.05
CA ALA A 24 -1.54 15.25 16.77
C ALA A 24 -1.22 13.79 16.41
N ALA A 25 -2.26 12.98 16.30
CA ALA A 25 -2.15 11.57 15.96
C ALA A 25 -3.29 11.17 15.06
N ILE A 26 -3.02 10.22 14.16
CA ILE A 26 -4.01 9.61 13.29
C ILE A 26 -4.14 8.15 13.67
N SER A 27 -5.37 7.71 13.90
CA SER A 27 -5.76 6.30 13.90
C SER A 27 -6.48 6.03 12.61
N THR A 28 -6.02 5.03 11.87
CA THR A 28 -6.67 4.61 10.64
C THR A 28 -6.62 3.10 10.55
N SER A 29 -7.63 2.49 9.94
CA SER A 29 -7.65 1.08 9.59
C SER A 29 -8.15 0.94 8.16
N MET A 30 -7.29 0.44 7.28
CA MET A 30 -7.56 0.36 5.85
C MET A 30 -7.13 -0.99 5.31
N GLN A 31 -7.96 -1.59 4.47
CA GLN A 31 -7.61 -2.79 3.72
C GLN A 31 -7.48 -2.43 2.24
N PHE A 32 -6.38 -2.84 1.64
CA PHE A 32 -6.16 -2.67 0.20
C PHE A 32 -6.26 -4.02 -0.47
N THR A 33 -6.62 -4.05 -1.75
CA THR A 33 -6.49 -5.23 -2.60
C THR A 33 -5.47 -4.89 -3.68
N VAL A 34 -4.30 -5.52 -3.60
CA VAL A 34 -3.18 -5.30 -4.50
C VAL A 34 -3.01 -6.52 -5.38
N VAL A 35 -3.02 -6.31 -6.69
CA VAL A 35 -2.73 -7.31 -7.70
C VAL A 35 -1.27 -7.18 -8.11
N ILE A 36 -0.56 -8.30 -8.09
CA ILE A 36 0.84 -8.39 -8.46
C ILE A 36 0.93 -9.32 -9.67
N ARG A 37 1.37 -8.80 -10.81
CA ARG A 37 1.61 -9.56 -12.05
C ARG A 37 3.11 -9.79 -12.23
N ASN A 38 3.51 -11.04 -12.36
CA ASN A 38 4.80 -11.40 -12.92
C ASN A 38 4.65 -11.51 -14.44
N PRO A 39 5.24 -10.61 -15.26
CA PRO A 39 5.15 -10.70 -16.71
C PRO A 39 6.22 -11.62 -17.33
N ASN A 40 7.08 -12.26 -16.51
CA ASN A 40 8.15 -13.09 -17.02
C ASN A 40 7.66 -14.51 -17.32
N ASP A 41 7.78 -14.94 -18.56
CA ASP A 41 7.42 -16.27 -19.08
C ASP A 41 8.41 -17.38 -18.67
N ARG A 42 9.62 -17.02 -18.24
CA ARG A 42 10.73 -17.95 -17.95
C ARG A 42 11.34 -17.78 -16.56
N SER A 43 10.80 -16.89 -15.75
CA SER A 43 11.32 -16.61 -14.41
C SER A 43 10.18 -16.49 -13.40
N SER A 44 10.20 -17.36 -12.41
CA SER A 44 9.42 -17.17 -11.18
C SER A 44 10.05 -16.10 -10.29
N VAL A 45 9.26 -15.54 -9.38
CA VAL A 45 9.65 -14.47 -8.46
C VAL A 45 9.32 -14.88 -7.03
N LEU A 46 10.32 -14.79 -6.16
CA LEU A 46 10.17 -14.96 -4.72
C LEU A 46 10.18 -13.58 -4.07
N TYR A 47 9.20 -13.34 -3.20
CA TYR A 47 9.09 -12.15 -2.38
C TYR A 47 9.23 -12.53 -0.92
N ASP A 48 10.02 -11.78 -0.17
CA ASP A 48 10.25 -12.05 1.24
C ASP A 48 10.44 -10.74 2.01
N ARG A 49 10.26 -10.80 3.33
CA ARG A 49 10.26 -9.65 4.25
C ARG A 49 9.39 -8.50 3.73
N LEU A 50 8.24 -8.86 3.17
CA LEU A 50 7.28 -7.89 2.67
C LEU A 50 6.68 -7.13 3.86
N ALA A 51 6.55 -5.82 3.71
CA ALA A 51 5.83 -4.97 4.63
C ALA A 51 5.15 -3.83 3.86
N ALA A 52 3.99 -3.38 4.33
CA ALA A 52 3.26 -2.30 3.71
C ALA A 52 2.80 -1.26 4.74
N TYR A 53 2.69 -0.01 4.30
CA TYR A 53 2.18 1.09 5.09
C TYR A 53 1.55 2.16 4.20
N VAL A 54 0.75 3.03 4.81
CA VAL A 54 0.05 4.13 4.15
C VAL A 54 0.72 5.44 4.52
N VAL A 55 0.89 6.29 3.50
CA VAL A 55 1.43 7.64 3.61
C VAL A 55 0.35 8.63 3.17
N TYR A 56 0.24 9.72 3.90
CA TYR A 56 -0.61 10.87 3.57
C TYR A 56 0.22 12.15 3.72
N ARG A 57 0.23 13.00 2.68
CA ARG A 57 1.07 14.21 2.61
C ARG A 57 2.52 13.97 3.06
N ASP A 58 3.12 12.92 2.50
CA ASP A 58 4.51 12.50 2.76
C ASP A 58 4.85 12.10 4.21
N GLN A 59 3.84 11.92 5.08
CA GLN A 59 4.00 11.31 6.40
C GLN A 59 3.27 9.96 6.49
N ALA A 60 3.93 8.98 7.10
CA ALA A 60 3.30 7.69 7.37
C ALA A 60 2.17 7.86 8.39
N ILE A 61 0.97 7.38 8.06
CA ILE A 61 -0.20 7.41 8.95
C ILE A 61 -0.54 6.03 9.54
N THR A 62 0.18 5.00 9.10
CA THR A 62 0.12 3.64 9.68
C THR A 62 1.53 3.13 9.96
N PRO A 63 1.71 2.30 11.00
CA PRO A 63 2.94 1.54 11.14
C PRO A 63 3.09 0.54 9.97
N PRO A 64 4.32 0.15 9.61
CA PRO A 64 4.56 -0.94 8.67
C PRO A 64 3.96 -2.27 9.17
N ALA A 65 3.03 -2.83 8.41
CA ALA A 65 2.46 -4.14 8.66
C ALA A 65 3.20 -5.21 7.86
N PRO A 66 3.69 -6.30 8.48
CA PRO A 66 4.35 -7.38 7.77
C PRO A 66 3.34 -8.15 6.91
N LEU A 67 3.76 -8.56 5.72
CA LEU A 67 3.00 -9.41 4.81
C LEU A 67 3.65 -10.78 4.69
N ALA A 68 2.83 -11.78 4.38
CA ALA A 68 3.34 -13.13 4.14
C ALA A 68 4.30 -13.14 2.94
N PRO A 69 5.38 -13.94 3.00
CA PRO A 69 6.21 -14.17 1.82
C PRO A 69 5.37 -14.81 0.71
N LEU A 70 5.76 -14.54 -0.52
CA LEU A 70 5.00 -14.93 -1.70
C LEU A 70 5.93 -15.57 -2.73
N TYR A 71 5.44 -16.62 -3.37
CA TYR A 71 6.04 -17.19 -4.57
C TYR A 71 5.10 -16.98 -5.74
N GLN A 72 5.64 -16.50 -6.85
CA GLN A 72 4.90 -16.33 -8.10
C GLN A 72 5.58 -17.14 -9.19
N ASP A 73 4.81 -18.03 -9.82
CA ASP A 73 5.21 -18.75 -11.01
C ASP A 73 5.43 -17.81 -12.20
N GLU A 74 5.97 -18.36 -13.28
CA GLU A 74 6.07 -17.67 -14.57
C GLU A 74 4.70 -17.20 -15.07
N ASP A 75 4.67 -16.00 -15.67
CA ASP A 75 3.49 -15.34 -16.23
C ASP A 75 2.22 -15.36 -15.34
N SER A 76 2.41 -15.33 -14.02
CA SER A 76 1.32 -15.50 -13.05
C SER A 76 0.86 -14.18 -12.45
N THR A 77 -0.36 -14.19 -11.91
CA THR A 77 -0.97 -13.06 -11.19
C THR A 77 -1.46 -13.54 -9.83
N VAL A 78 -1.21 -12.76 -8.79
CA VAL A 78 -1.77 -13.01 -7.45
C VAL A 78 -2.38 -11.74 -6.90
N ALA A 79 -3.39 -11.89 -6.05
CA ALA A 79 -3.96 -10.79 -5.28
C ALA A 79 -3.59 -10.97 -3.80
N VAL A 80 -3.17 -9.88 -3.16
CA VAL A 80 -2.92 -9.81 -1.73
C VAL A 80 -3.80 -8.71 -1.14
N SER A 81 -4.36 -8.95 0.04
CA SER A 81 -5.28 -8.00 0.68
C SER A 81 -4.81 -7.57 2.08
N PRO A 82 -3.75 -6.76 2.18
CA PRO A 82 -3.21 -6.35 3.47
C PRO A 82 -4.17 -5.43 4.24
N LEU A 83 -4.30 -5.67 5.54
CA LEU A 83 -4.94 -4.76 6.48
C LEU A 83 -3.86 -3.93 7.17
N LEU A 84 -3.94 -2.62 7.03
CA LEU A 84 -2.95 -1.64 7.50
C LEU A 84 -3.57 -0.74 8.57
N GLY A 85 -2.78 -0.41 9.59
CA GLY A 85 -3.17 0.50 10.66
C GLY A 85 -3.63 -0.21 11.93
N GLY A 86 -4.61 0.38 12.63
CA GLY A 86 -5.10 -0.09 13.93
C GLY A 86 -4.32 0.42 15.14
N ALA A 87 -3.36 1.32 14.94
CA ALA A 87 -2.61 1.98 16.00
C ALA A 87 -2.59 3.51 15.76
N PHE A 88 -2.46 4.27 16.83
CA PHE A 88 -2.25 5.71 16.75
C PHE A 88 -0.83 6.00 16.28
N VAL A 89 -0.71 6.76 15.19
CA VAL A 89 0.56 7.23 14.66
C VAL A 89 0.67 8.74 14.92
N PRO A 90 1.71 9.20 15.65
CA PRO A 90 1.94 10.63 15.82
C PRO A 90 2.30 11.25 14.48
N VAL A 91 1.63 12.34 14.14
CA VAL A 91 1.83 13.08 12.89
C VAL A 91 1.94 14.57 13.19
N SER A 92 2.35 15.36 12.21
CA SER A 92 2.33 16.81 12.39
C SER A 92 0.88 17.35 12.42
N PRO A 93 0.62 18.44 13.15
CA PRO A 93 -0.72 19.01 13.24
C PRO A 93 -1.29 19.46 11.88
N GLU A 94 -0.41 19.82 10.93
CA GLU A 94 -0.80 20.16 9.56
C GLU A 94 -1.34 18.95 8.79
N VAL A 95 -0.76 17.77 9.00
CA VAL A 95 -1.22 16.52 8.39
C VAL A 95 -2.55 16.09 9.01
N ALA A 96 -2.68 16.16 10.34
CA ALA A 96 -3.94 15.86 11.03
C ALA A 96 -5.07 16.80 10.60
N GLY A 97 -4.81 18.11 10.55
CA GLY A 97 -5.79 19.10 10.09
C GLY A 97 -6.15 18.93 8.61
N GLY A 98 -5.14 18.68 7.77
CA GLY A 98 -5.30 18.39 6.34
C GLY A 98 -6.23 17.21 6.08
N LEU A 99 -6.08 16.14 6.86
CA LEU A 99 -6.90 14.95 6.76
C LEU A 99 -8.39 15.25 7.03
N VAL A 100 -8.68 16.05 8.06
CA VAL A 100 -10.05 16.45 8.42
C VAL A 100 -10.67 17.28 7.29
N THR A 101 -9.92 18.20 6.69
CA THR A 101 -10.40 18.97 5.53
C THR A 101 -10.64 18.10 4.31
N ASP A 102 -9.70 17.23 3.93
CA ASP A 102 -9.82 16.38 2.74
C ASP A 102 -10.97 15.37 2.89
N GLN A 103 -11.18 14.85 4.10
CA GLN A 103 -12.33 14.01 4.44
C GLN A 103 -13.66 14.78 4.33
N ALA A 104 -13.69 16.08 4.66
CA ALA A 104 -14.87 16.92 4.49
C ALA A 104 -15.17 17.20 3.01
N TYR A 105 -14.16 17.34 2.16
CA TYR A 105 -14.31 17.42 0.70
C TYR A 105 -14.75 16.09 0.08
N GLY A 106 -14.48 14.96 0.75
CA GLY A 106 -14.91 13.63 0.32
C GLY A 106 -13.91 12.92 -0.59
N ALA A 107 -12.68 13.43 -0.70
CA ALA A 107 -11.62 12.86 -1.52
C ALA A 107 -10.30 12.92 -0.76
N LEU A 108 -9.61 11.79 -0.66
CA LEU A 108 -8.39 11.65 0.12
C LEU A 108 -7.27 11.05 -0.75
N GLY A 109 -6.20 11.82 -0.94
CA GLY A 109 -5.01 11.36 -1.67
C GLY A 109 -4.09 10.57 -0.75
N LEU A 110 -4.01 9.26 -0.94
CA LEU A 110 -3.18 8.34 -0.15
C LEU A 110 -2.07 7.76 -1.01
N ARG A 111 -0.95 7.41 -0.39
CA ARG A 111 0.11 6.62 -1.03
C ARG A 111 0.29 5.32 -0.28
N LEU A 112 0.01 4.20 -0.94
CA LEU A 112 0.35 2.88 -0.44
C LEU A 112 1.80 2.57 -0.79
N VAL A 113 2.60 2.22 0.21
CA VAL A 113 3.98 1.81 0.03
C VAL A 113 4.12 0.34 0.41
N VAL A 114 4.73 -0.45 -0.48
CA VAL A 114 5.10 -1.84 -0.20
C VAL A 114 6.60 -1.98 -0.35
N MET A 115 7.25 -2.48 0.70
CA MET A 115 8.70 -2.71 0.73
C MET A 115 9.01 -4.18 1.02
N GLY A 116 10.20 -4.61 0.65
CA GLY A 116 10.70 -5.94 0.99
C GLY A 116 11.89 -6.33 0.12
N ARG A 117 12.04 -7.62 -0.15
CA ARG A 117 13.06 -8.13 -1.06
C ARG A 117 12.50 -9.09 -2.09
N ILE A 118 13.06 -9.06 -3.30
CA ILE A 118 12.70 -9.94 -4.41
C ILE A 118 13.90 -10.76 -4.87
N LYS A 119 13.62 -11.96 -5.37
CA LYS A 119 14.60 -12.84 -6.03
C LYS A 119 13.95 -13.49 -7.25
N TYR A 120 14.66 -13.46 -8.36
CA TYR A 120 14.23 -14.10 -9.60
C TYR A 120 14.84 -15.50 -9.70
N LYS A 121 14.05 -16.46 -10.16
CA LYS A 121 14.49 -17.83 -10.41
C LYS A 121 14.08 -18.25 -11.81
N ALA A 122 15.06 -18.56 -12.65
CA ALA A 122 14.88 -19.01 -14.02
C ALA A 122 15.53 -20.39 -14.19
N GLY A 123 14.74 -21.46 -14.10
CA GLY A 123 15.22 -22.83 -14.10
C GLY A 123 16.26 -23.10 -12.99
N PRO A 124 17.48 -23.56 -13.31
CA PRO A 124 18.53 -23.80 -12.31
C PRO A 124 19.22 -22.52 -11.85
N PHE A 125 19.03 -21.39 -12.54
CA PHE A 125 19.67 -20.13 -12.20
C PHE A 125 18.79 -19.31 -11.27
N SER A 126 19.41 -18.69 -10.26
CA SER A 126 18.71 -17.82 -9.32
C SER A 126 19.53 -16.56 -9.08
N SER A 127 18.85 -15.40 -9.03
CA SER A 127 19.51 -14.13 -8.75
C SER A 127 19.86 -13.98 -7.28
N ALA A 128 20.62 -12.92 -6.96
CA ALA A 128 20.69 -12.40 -5.60
C ALA A 128 19.31 -11.85 -5.16
N TRP A 129 19.20 -11.57 -3.86
CA TRP A 129 18.07 -10.80 -3.33
C TRP A 129 18.29 -9.30 -3.61
N TYR A 130 17.29 -8.64 -4.17
CA TYR A 130 17.25 -7.20 -4.36
C TYR A 130 16.22 -6.58 -3.43
N GLY A 131 16.47 -5.35 -2.98
CA GLY A 131 15.44 -4.57 -2.30
C GLY A 131 14.30 -4.28 -3.26
N MET A 132 13.09 -4.12 -2.75
CA MET A 132 11.95 -3.67 -3.54
C MET A 132 11.26 -2.54 -2.79
N PHE A 133 10.86 -1.52 -3.53
CA PHE A 133 10.08 -0.40 -3.03
C PHE A 133 9.03 -0.03 -4.07
N VAL A 134 7.78 -0.29 -3.71
CA VAL A 134 6.61 -0.06 -4.55
C VAL A 134 5.85 1.13 -3.99
N ARG A 135 5.54 2.11 -4.84
CA ARG A 135 4.73 3.28 -4.50
C ARG A 135 3.50 3.32 -5.38
N CYS A 136 2.33 3.27 -4.76
CA CYS A 136 1.04 3.42 -5.42
C CYS A 136 0.38 4.71 -4.90
N ASP A 137 0.27 5.72 -5.75
CA ASP A 137 -0.51 6.92 -5.44
C ASP A 137 -1.97 6.66 -5.78
N LEU A 138 -2.86 6.91 -4.82
CA LEU A 138 -4.28 6.57 -4.88
C LEU A 138 -5.10 7.78 -4.47
N LEU A 139 -6.18 8.04 -5.20
CA LEU A 139 -7.22 8.98 -4.78
C LEU A 139 -8.44 8.18 -4.37
N VAL A 140 -8.82 8.22 -3.09
CA VAL A 140 -9.97 7.48 -2.58
C VAL A 140 -11.12 8.43 -2.25
N GLY A 141 -12.34 8.05 -2.61
CA GLY A 141 -13.54 8.78 -2.22
C GLY A 141 -13.97 8.38 -0.82
N LEU A 142 -13.71 9.23 0.18
CA LEU A 142 -14.04 8.96 1.57
C LEU A 142 -14.70 10.18 2.22
N ARG A 143 -15.94 10.00 2.68
CA ARG A 143 -16.69 11.00 3.46
C ARG A 143 -16.82 10.55 4.90
N LYS A 144 -16.92 11.52 5.82
CA LYS A 144 -17.14 11.23 7.24
C LYS A 144 -18.41 10.39 7.43
N GLY A 145 -18.30 9.28 8.18
CA GLY A 145 -19.40 8.36 8.45
C GLY A 145 -19.65 7.30 7.36
N MET A 146 -18.94 7.33 6.23
CA MET A 146 -18.95 6.26 5.23
C MET A 146 -17.72 5.37 5.40
N TYR A 147 -17.92 4.17 5.93
CA TYR A 147 -16.87 3.16 6.11
C TYR A 147 -17.21 1.92 5.27
N GLY A 148 -16.20 1.09 5.01
CA GLY A 148 -16.28 -0.07 4.13
C GLY A 148 -15.53 0.16 2.81
N GLN A 149 -15.98 -0.47 1.73
CA GLN A 149 -15.36 -0.30 0.42
C GLN A 149 -15.51 1.13 -0.08
N VAL A 150 -14.39 1.73 -0.48
CA VAL A 150 -14.34 3.09 -1.01
C VAL A 150 -14.00 3.08 -2.50
N PRO A 151 -14.59 3.97 -3.30
CA PRO A 151 -14.25 4.07 -4.71
C PRO A 151 -12.83 4.61 -4.90
N LEU A 152 -12.08 3.98 -5.81
CA LEU A 152 -10.83 4.51 -6.33
C LEU A 152 -11.15 5.52 -7.44
N LEU A 153 -10.78 6.78 -7.24
CA LEU A 153 -11.12 7.90 -8.12
C LEU A 153 -10.05 8.18 -9.20
N GLY A 154 -9.02 7.34 -9.30
CA GLY A 154 -7.93 7.50 -10.25
C GLY A 154 -7.21 6.18 -10.56
N ALA A 155 -6.33 6.22 -11.57
CA ALA A 155 -5.50 5.07 -11.94
C ALA A 155 -4.56 4.71 -10.79
N ALA A 156 -4.50 3.43 -10.47
CA ALA A 156 -3.79 2.90 -9.32
C ALA A 156 -2.54 2.09 -9.74
N ASP A 157 -1.88 2.55 -10.79
CA ASP A 157 -0.63 1.95 -11.26
C ASP A 157 0.52 2.35 -10.33
N CYS A 158 1.24 1.35 -9.86
CA CYS A 158 2.32 1.55 -8.91
C CYS A 158 3.68 1.65 -9.60
N SER A 159 4.53 2.56 -9.13
CA SER A 159 5.95 2.61 -9.49
C SER A 159 6.72 1.58 -8.69
N VAL A 160 7.60 0.81 -9.36
CA VAL A 160 8.38 -0.28 -8.75
C VAL A 160 9.88 -0.01 -8.89
N ASP A 161 10.51 0.29 -7.77
CA ASP A 161 11.94 0.52 -7.62
C ASP A 161 12.58 -0.75 -7.02
N THR A 162 13.66 -1.25 -7.64
CA THR A 162 14.31 -2.55 -7.33
C THR A 162 15.80 -2.45 -7.46
#